data_AF-A0A2S9F3G1-F1
#
_entry.id   AF-A0A2S9F3G1-F1
#
_cell.length_a   1.000
_cell.length_b   1.000
_cell.length_c   1.000
_cell.angle_alpha   90.00
_cell.angle_beta   90.00
_cell.angle_gamma   90.00
#
_symmetry.space_group_name_H-M   'P 1'
#
loop_
_entity.id
_entity.type
_entity.pdbx_description
1 polymer ?
#
loop_
_entity_poly.entity_id
_entity_poly.type
_entity_poly.pdbx_seq_one_letter_code
_entity_poly.pdbx_strand_id
1 'polypeptide(L)'
;ITEIDFKQFDLDEPVPEVWTNGERGSLEAFLSGGKDKTLREIVTGSGLSSKLPFIGTPDEVAEEMGNVMEQVGGDGFLITSPVMRLNRRYVTEITDGLVPALQKAGLTRSDYTTTMLRDHLREF
;
A
#
# COMPACT_ATOMS: atom_id res chain seq x y z
N ILE A 1 15.21 -2.06 3.46
CA ILE A 1 14.10 -1.71 4.39
C ILE A 1 14.57 -1.73 5.85
N THR A 2 15.37 -2.69 6.33
CA THR A 2 15.89 -2.64 7.73
C THR A 2 17.41 -2.87 7.88
N GLU A 3 18.13 -3.16 6.79
CA GLU A 3 19.55 -3.55 6.79
C GLU A 3 19.90 -4.83 7.58
N ILE A 4 18.90 -5.56 8.08
CA ILE A 4 19.06 -6.77 8.88
C ILE A 4 18.65 -7.99 8.06
N ASP A 5 19.52 -9.01 8.03
CA ASP A 5 19.21 -10.32 7.46
C ASP A 5 18.42 -11.17 8.46
N PHE A 6 17.09 -11.11 8.37
CA PHE A 6 16.20 -11.86 9.27
C PHE A 6 16.20 -13.38 9.03
N LYS A 7 16.87 -13.89 7.99
CA LYS A 7 17.00 -15.34 7.77
C LYS A 7 17.78 -16.04 8.88
N GLN A 8 18.54 -15.27 9.67
CA GLN A 8 19.40 -15.77 10.74
C GLN A 8 18.63 -16.05 12.04
N PHE A 9 17.36 -15.65 12.12
CA PHE A 9 16.52 -15.84 13.31
C PHE A 9 15.46 -16.91 13.06
N ASP A 10 15.02 -17.56 14.14
CA ASP A 10 13.88 -18.47 14.09
C ASP A 10 12.59 -17.68 13.86
N LEU A 11 11.71 -18.22 13.01
CA LEU A 11 10.41 -17.61 12.72
C LEU A 11 9.47 -17.70 13.93
N ASP A 12 9.62 -18.71 14.78
CA ASP A 12 8.71 -19.03 15.86
C ASP A 12 9.24 -18.58 17.24
N GLU A 13 10.32 -17.80 17.26
CA GLU A 13 10.85 -17.14 18.46
C GLU A 13 10.69 -15.60 18.39
N PRO A 14 10.68 -14.90 19.53
CA PRO A 14 10.74 -13.45 19.58
C PRO A 14 11.99 -12.90 18.88
N VAL A 15 11.84 -11.76 18.21
CA VAL A 15 12.97 -11.11 17.54
C VAL A 15 13.93 -10.54 18.60
N PRO A 16 15.23 -10.89 18.56
CA PRO A 16 16.20 -10.33 19.50
C PRO A 16 16.38 -8.82 19.30
N GLU A 17 16.98 -8.14 20.26
CA GLU A 17 17.28 -6.72 20.11
C GLU A 17 18.27 -6.51 18.96
N VAL A 18 17.81 -5.80 17.93
CA VAL A 18 18.54 -5.56 16.69
C VAL A 18 18.63 -4.06 16.42
N TRP A 19 19.71 -3.64 15.75
CA TRP A 19 19.99 -2.24 15.50
C TRP A 19 20.58 -2.03 14.10
N THR A 20 20.23 -0.89 13.49
CA THR A 20 20.74 -0.41 12.20
C THR A 20 21.15 1.06 12.33
N ASN A 21 22.04 1.53 11.46
CA ASN A 21 22.42 2.94 11.42
C ASN A 21 21.57 3.76 10.44
N GLY A 22 21.16 3.18 9.32
CA GLY A 22 20.43 3.91 8.27
C GLY A 22 18.92 3.86 8.42
N GLU A 23 18.36 2.69 8.73
CA GLU A 23 16.93 2.40 8.59
C GLU A 23 16.20 2.27 9.94
N ARG A 24 16.58 3.07 10.93
CA ARG A 24 16.06 2.95 12.31
C ARG A 24 14.55 3.09 12.40
N GLY A 25 13.97 4.09 11.74
CA GLY A 25 12.52 4.29 11.76
C GLY A 25 11.75 3.13 11.12
N SER A 26 12.27 2.58 10.01
CA SER A 26 11.71 1.41 9.34
C SER A 26 11.79 0.16 10.23
N LEU A 27 12.92 -0.02 10.92
CA LEU A 27 13.11 -1.12 11.88
C LEU A 27 12.19 -1.00 13.09
N GLU A 28 12.10 0.18 13.69
CA GLU A 28 11.19 0.43 14.82
C GLU A 28 9.74 0.21 14.41
N ALA A 29 9.32 0.71 13.25
CA ALA A 29 7.98 0.49 12.73
C ALA A 29 7.70 -1.01 12.50
N PHE A 30 8.66 -1.76 11.97
CA PHE A 30 8.56 -3.20 11.78
C PHE A 30 8.41 -3.95 13.12
N LEU A 31 9.21 -3.59 14.13
CA LEU A 31 9.18 -4.24 15.46
C LEU A 31 8.04 -3.74 16.36
N SER A 32 7.39 -2.63 16.02
CA SER A 32 6.30 -2.04 16.81
C SER A 32 5.09 -2.95 16.99
N GLY A 33 4.99 -4.03 16.21
CA GLY A 33 3.94 -5.04 16.30
C GLY A 33 3.86 -5.77 17.65
N GLY A 34 4.89 -5.69 18.49
CA GLY A 34 4.93 -6.19 19.87
C GLY A 34 6.24 -6.92 20.19
N LYS A 35 6.89 -6.59 21.31
CA LYS A 35 8.15 -7.21 21.76
C LYS A 35 8.04 -8.71 22.04
N ASP A 36 6.82 -9.18 22.31
CA ASP A 36 6.54 -10.57 22.66
C ASP A 36 6.05 -11.41 21.46
N LYS A 37 6.00 -10.81 20.26
CA LYS A 37 5.59 -11.53 19.05
C LYS A 37 6.75 -12.26 18.41
N THR A 38 6.45 -13.41 17.86
CA THR A 38 7.37 -14.17 17.01
C THR A 38 7.64 -13.42 15.71
N LEU A 39 8.80 -13.68 15.08
CA LEU A 39 9.14 -13.10 13.79
C LEU A 39 8.06 -13.41 12.72
N ARG A 40 7.43 -14.59 12.77
CA ARG A 40 6.30 -14.96 11.90
C ARG A 40 5.09 -14.06 12.10
N GLU A 41 4.68 -13.82 13.34
CA GLU A 41 3.55 -12.94 13.65
C GLU A 41 3.81 -11.50 13.24
N ILE A 42 5.05 -11.03 13.40
CA ILE A 42 5.45 -9.70 12.95
C ILE A 42 5.31 -9.62 11.42
N VAL A 43 5.93 -10.53 10.65
CA VAL A 43 5.91 -10.48 9.18
C VAL A 43 4.50 -10.64 8.59
N THR A 44 3.67 -11.50 9.19
CA THR A 44 2.28 -11.72 8.74
C THR A 44 1.36 -10.57 9.12
N GLY A 45 1.57 -9.93 10.28
CA GLY A 45 0.80 -8.77 10.73
C GLY A 45 1.28 -7.42 10.16
N SER A 46 2.56 -7.33 9.78
CA SER A 46 3.20 -6.12 9.25
C SER A 46 3.29 -6.11 7.73
N GLY A 47 2.68 -7.08 7.04
CA GLY A 47 2.99 -7.42 5.66
C GLY A 47 2.78 -6.25 4.69
N LEU A 48 3.84 -5.47 4.41
CA LEU A 48 3.94 -4.34 3.45
C LEU A 48 2.73 -3.38 3.34
N SER A 49 1.76 -3.47 4.23
CA SER A 49 0.45 -2.88 4.06
C SER A 49 0.52 -1.44 4.55
N SER A 50 0.14 -0.53 3.66
CA SER A 50 -0.43 0.74 4.05
C SER A 50 -1.39 0.53 5.22
N LYS A 51 -1.40 1.46 6.18
CA LYS A 51 -2.27 1.42 7.36
C LYS A 51 -3.78 1.37 7.03
N LEU A 52 -4.13 1.55 5.74
CA LEU A 52 -5.46 1.43 5.17
C LEU A 52 -5.43 0.35 4.08
N PRO A 53 -5.94 -0.86 4.34
CA PRO A 53 -6.13 -1.87 3.32
C PRO A 53 -7.49 -1.68 2.63
N PHE A 54 -7.48 -1.28 1.36
CA PHE A 54 -8.69 -1.25 0.54
C PHE A 54 -9.06 -2.67 0.10
N ILE A 55 -10.07 -3.27 0.73
CA ILE A 55 -10.49 -4.66 0.47
C ILE A 55 -12.00 -4.70 0.32
N GLY A 56 -12.48 -5.12 -0.85
CA GLY A 56 -13.91 -5.26 -1.11
C GLY A 56 -14.20 -5.41 -2.60
N THR A 57 -15.46 -5.18 -2.95
CA THR A 57 -15.89 -5.00 -4.34
C THR A 57 -15.38 -3.66 -4.90
N PRO A 58 -15.32 -3.51 -6.24
CA PRO A 58 -14.90 -2.25 -6.85
C PRO A 58 -15.67 -1.01 -6.37
N ASP A 59 -16.98 -1.14 -6.16
CA ASP A 59 -17.84 -0.05 -5.68
C ASP A 59 -17.50 0.34 -4.22
N GLU A 60 -17.34 -0.65 -3.34
CA GLU A 60 -16.95 -0.42 -1.93
C GLU A 60 -15.57 0.24 -1.83
N VAL A 61 -14.60 -0.23 -2.63
CA VAL A 61 -13.25 0.35 -2.65
C VAL A 61 -13.27 1.77 -3.21
N ALA A 62 -14.03 2.04 -4.26
CA ALA A 62 -14.16 3.39 -4.81
C ALA A 62 -14.76 4.38 -3.80
N GLU A 63 -15.79 3.96 -3.06
CA GLU A 63 -16.39 4.75 -1.97
C GLU A 63 -15.37 5.02 -0.86
N GLU A 64 -14.64 4.00 -0.41
CA GLU A 64 -13.61 4.13 0.63
C GLU A 64 -12.47 5.07 0.20
N MET A 65 -11.99 4.95 -1.04
CA MET A 65 -10.97 5.84 -1.59
C MET A 65 -11.43 7.30 -1.63
N GLY A 66 -12.70 7.55 -1.99
CA GLY A 66 -13.30 8.89 -1.95
C GLY A 66 -13.33 9.46 -0.53
N ASN A 67 -13.85 8.69 0.43
CA ASN A 67 -13.93 9.08 1.84
C ASN A 67 -12.54 9.38 2.44
N VAL A 68 -11.53 8.57 2.11
CA VAL A 68 -10.15 8.79 2.56
C VAL A 68 -9.60 10.09 1.98
N MET A 69 -9.84 10.37 0.70
CA MET A 69 -9.37 11.60 0.06
C MET A 69 -10.01 12.85 0.67
N GLU A 70 -11.31 12.80 1.00
CA GLU A 70 -12.01 13.91 1.66
C GLU A 70 -11.46 14.20 3.06
N GLN A 71 -11.04 13.16 3.80
CA GLN A 71 -10.57 13.30 5.18
C GLN A 71 -9.08 13.63 5.29
N VAL A 72 -8.25 12.99 4.48
CA VAL A 72 -6.77 13.07 4.56
C VAL A 72 -6.21 14.09 3.58
N GLY A 73 -6.93 14.38 2.49
CA GLY A 73 -6.46 15.18 1.36
C GLY A 73 -5.45 14.45 0.47
N GLY A 74 -4.92 15.17 -0.50
CA GLY A 74 -3.98 14.65 -1.51
C GLY A 74 -4.56 14.74 -2.93
N ASP A 75 -3.73 14.40 -3.91
CA ASP A 75 -4.07 14.48 -5.34
C ASP A 75 -4.18 13.09 -6.01
N GLY A 76 -4.04 12.01 -5.23
CA GLY A 76 -4.11 10.65 -5.75
C GLY A 76 -3.49 9.59 -4.85
N PHE A 77 -3.46 8.37 -5.36
CA PHE A 77 -2.94 7.19 -4.67
C PHE A 77 -1.75 6.59 -5.41
N LEU A 78 -0.77 6.12 -4.65
CA LEU A 78 0.28 5.24 -5.17
C LEU A 78 -0.20 3.79 -5.05
N ILE A 79 -0.53 3.18 -6.18
CA ILE A 79 -0.97 1.78 -6.22
C ILE A 79 0.26 0.87 -6.24
N THR A 80 0.32 -0.09 -5.30
CA THR A 80 1.41 -1.06 -5.21
C THR A 80 0.85 -2.48 -5.17
N SER A 81 1.56 -3.42 -5.81
CA SER A 81 1.20 -4.84 -5.77
C SER A 81 1.91 -5.55 -4.60
N PRO A 82 1.30 -6.59 -4.02
CA PRO A 82 1.96 -7.44 -3.04
C PRO A 82 3.31 -7.95 -3.57
N VAL A 83 4.37 -7.78 -2.77
CA VAL A 83 5.75 -8.18 -3.12
C VAL A 83 6.28 -7.47 -4.39
N MET A 84 5.71 -6.32 -4.75
CA MET A 84 6.03 -5.56 -5.98
C MET A 84 5.94 -6.41 -7.26
N ARG A 85 5.15 -7.50 -7.25
CA ARG A 85 4.95 -8.36 -8.42
C ARG A 85 3.73 -7.89 -9.20
N LEU A 86 3.91 -6.81 -9.95
CA LEU A 86 2.91 -6.35 -10.89
C LEU A 86 2.70 -7.45 -11.94
N ASN A 87 1.44 -7.87 -12.10
CA ASN A 87 1.07 -8.85 -13.11
C ASN A 87 -0.19 -8.39 -13.84
N ARG A 88 -0.44 -8.99 -15.00
CA ARG A 88 -1.54 -8.59 -15.89
C ARG A 88 -2.91 -8.70 -15.23
N ARG A 89 -3.11 -9.72 -14.39
CA ARG A 89 -4.38 -9.89 -13.65
C ARG A 89 -4.61 -8.73 -12.68
N TYR A 90 -3.59 -8.37 -11.91
CA TYR A 90 -3.67 -7.25 -10.97
C TYR A 90 -3.98 -5.92 -11.68
N VAL A 91 -3.33 -5.67 -12.82
CA VAL A 91 -3.63 -4.49 -13.65
C VAL A 91 -5.09 -4.52 -14.13
N THR A 92 -5.57 -5.67 -14.63
CA THR A 92 -6.96 -5.83 -15.10
C THR A 92 -7.99 -5.65 -13.98
N GLU A 93 -7.74 -6.16 -12.77
CA GLU A 93 -8.64 -5.96 -11.63
C GLU A 93 -8.81 -4.47 -11.28
N ILE A 94 -7.76 -3.66 -11.49
CA ILE A 94 -7.83 -2.21 -11.32
C ILE A 94 -8.49 -1.54 -12.54
N THR A 95 -8.00 -1.77 -13.76
CA THR A 95 -8.46 -1.03 -14.95
C THR A 95 -9.87 -1.39 -15.37
N ASP A 96 -10.28 -2.65 -15.19
CA ASP A 96 -11.56 -3.15 -15.69
C ASP A 96 -12.57 -3.32 -14.54
N GLY A 97 -12.09 -3.32 -13.29
CA GLY A 97 -12.91 -3.36 -12.07
C GLY A 97 -13.03 -1.99 -11.41
N LEU A 98 -11.95 -1.54 -10.77
CA LEU A 98 -11.95 -0.34 -9.92
C LEU A 98 -12.13 0.98 -10.70
N VAL A 99 -11.43 1.16 -11.82
CA VAL A 99 -11.47 2.41 -12.59
C VAL A 99 -12.90 2.77 -13.04
N PRO A 100 -13.72 1.86 -13.59
CA PRO A 100 -15.11 2.16 -13.91
C PRO A 100 -15.95 2.61 -12.70
N ALA A 101 -15.74 2.01 -11.53
CA ALA A 101 -16.44 2.40 -10.30
C ALA A 101 -16.04 3.82 -9.86
N LEU A 102 -14.74 4.14 -9.89
CA LEU A 102 -14.23 5.49 -9.62
C LEU A 102 -14.77 6.52 -10.63
N GLN A 103 -14.86 6.18 -11.91
CA GLN A 103 -15.42 7.05 -12.95
C GLN A 103 -16.90 7.33 -12.72
N LYS A 104 -17.69 6.30 -12.38
CA LYS A 104 -19.11 6.44 -12.03
C LYS A 104 -19.33 7.34 -10.82
N ALA A 105 -18.41 7.30 -9.86
CA ALA A 105 -18.40 8.16 -8.69
C ALA A 105 -17.83 9.57 -8.97
N GLY A 106 -17.33 9.86 -10.17
CA GLY A 106 -16.70 11.13 -10.50
C GLY A 106 -15.33 11.36 -9.85
N LEU A 107 -14.71 10.29 -9.32
CA LEU A 107 -13.45 10.34 -8.58
C LEU A 107 -12.21 10.19 -9.48
N THR A 108 -12.40 9.87 -10.77
CA THR A 108 -11.30 9.83 -11.73
C THR A 108 -11.79 10.19 -13.13
N ARG A 109 -10.85 10.62 -13.97
CA ARG A 109 -11.13 11.06 -15.35
C ARG A 109 -11.60 9.90 -16.24
N SER A 110 -12.47 10.21 -17.20
CA SER A 110 -12.88 9.28 -18.26
C SER A 110 -11.93 9.28 -19.46
N ASP A 111 -11.30 10.43 -19.73
CA ASP A 111 -10.52 10.69 -20.92
C ASP A 111 -9.30 11.57 -20.60
N TYR A 112 -8.28 11.51 -21.46
CA TYR A 112 -7.13 12.40 -21.41
C TYR A 112 -7.29 13.50 -22.46
N THR A 113 -7.25 14.76 -22.03
CA THR A 113 -7.44 15.92 -22.92
C THR A 113 -6.14 16.55 -23.41
N THR A 114 -5.02 16.23 -22.77
CA THR A 114 -3.69 16.74 -23.09
C THR A 114 -2.73 15.59 -23.44
N THR A 115 -1.52 15.93 -23.89
CA THR A 115 -0.54 14.92 -24.34
C THR A 115 0.66 14.76 -23.41
N MET A 116 0.91 15.71 -22.52
CA MET A 116 2.07 15.68 -21.62
C MET A 116 1.66 15.24 -20.23
N LEU A 117 2.48 14.39 -19.60
CA LEU A 117 2.29 13.93 -18.23
C LEU A 117 2.13 15.10 -17.25
N ARG A 118 2.90 16.17 -17.40
CA ARG A 118 2.80 17.35 -16.53
C ARG A 118 1.40 17.97 -16.56
N ASP A 119 0.75 17.96 -17.71
CA ASP A 119 -0.55 18.59 -17.89
C ASP A 119 -1.65 17.65 -17.34
N HIS A 120 -1.53 16.34 -17.54
CA HIS A 120 -2.37 15.33 -16.87
C HIS A 120 -2.30 15.40 -15.35
N LEU A 121 -1.14 15.77 -14.80
CA LEU A 121 -0.92 15.97 -13.37
C LEU A 121 -1.33 17.36 -12.88
N ARG A 122 -2.05 18.14 -13.68
CA ARG A 122 -2.65 19.42 -13.29
C ARG A 122 -4.15 19.49 -13.61
N GLU A 123 -4.69 18.41 -14.17
CA GLU A 123 -6.10 18.21 -14.47
C GLU A 123 -6.73 17.41 -13.31
N PHE A 124 -7.05 18.10 -12.21
CA PHE A 124 -7.82 17.57 -11.07
C PHE A 124 -8.76 18.65 -10.54
#